data_AF-W0B5B7-F1
#
_entry.id   AF-W0B5B7-F1
#
_cell.length_a   1.000
_cell.length_b   1.000
_cell.length_c   1.000
_cell.angle_alpha   90.00
_cell.angle_beta   90.00
_cell.angle_gamma   90.00
#
_symmetry.space_group_name_H-M   'P 1'
#
loop_
_entity.id
_entity.type
_entity.pdbx_description
1 polymer ?
#
loop_
_entity_poly.entity_id
_entity_poly.type
_entity_poly.pdbx_seq_one_letter_code
_entity_poly.pdbx_strand_id
1 'polypeptide(L)'
;MPNSIANHIAIAFGVGGPNSTISNACVSSAEAIGHAYQQISQGRLSIAVCGGTESLVWEATMAAWCKLRVMSTQNDKPEQASRPFDKHRDGMVMADGAGILILEDMEHARARGAKIYAEIIGYGASCDAHHITAPHTSGQARAIQAALDDAKLAISDIQYINAHGTGTQLNDVTETETIKMVFGPLAYKIPITAQKAMTGHAIGAAGAMEIIATALSLQHGILLPTINLHEPDPLCDLDYIANEARKQRIDIALSNHFAFGGANAALVLRGI
;
A
#
# COMPACT_ATOMS: atom_id res chain seq x y z
N MET A 1 7.96 -16.88 16.85
CA MET A 1 7.39 -17.68 15.75
C MET A 1 6.65 -16.73 14.82
N PRO A 2 7.07 -16.55 13.55
CA PRO A 2 6.44 -15.56 12.65
C PRO A 2 4.93 -15.74 12.51
N ASN A 3 4.44 -16.98 12.50
CA ASN A 3 3.02 -17.29 12.39
C ASN A 3 2.19 -17.10 13.68
N SER A 4 2.82 -16.72 14.80
CA SER A 4 2.12 -16.59 16.09
C SER A 4 1.03 -15.54 16.08
N ILE A 5 1.18 -14.47 15.28
CA ILE A 5 0.21 -13.38 15.18
C ILE A 5 -1.13 -13.92 14.70
N ALA A 6 -1.15 -14.62 13.55
CA ALA A 6 -2.37 -15.18 12.99
C ALA A 6 -2.98 -16.25 13.92
N ASN A 7 -2.14 -17.07 14.56
CA ASN A 7 -2.59 -18.06 15.55
C ASN A 7 -3.28 -17.40 16.76
N HIS A 8 -2.73 -16.30 17.30
CA HIS A 8 -3.32 -15.62 18.44
C HIS A 8 -4.70 -15.03 18.11
N ILE A 9 -4.87 -14.50 16.89
CA ILE A 9 -6.19 -14.05 16.41
C ILE A 9 -7.14 -15.25 16.29
N ALA A 10 -6.71 -16.34 15.66
CA ALA A 10 -7.52 -17.55 15.52
C ALA A 10 -7.98 -18.11 16.88
N ILE A 11 -7.07 -18.18 17.86
CA ILE A 11 -7.37 -18.63 19.23
C ILE A 11 -8.33 -17.66 19.92
N ALA A 12 -8.08 -16.36 19.85
CA ALA A 12 -8.88 -15.36 20.55
C ALA A 12 -10.34 -15.30 20.06
N PHE A 13 -10.55 -15.52 18.75
CA PHE A 13 -11.88 -15.41 18.13
C PHE A 13 -12.50 -16.77 17.74
N GLY A 14 -11.84 -17.89 18.05
CA GLY A 14 -12.34 -19.22 17.71
C GLY A 14 -12.45 -19.46 16.19
N VAL A 15 -11.59 -18.84 15.39
CA VAL A 15 -11.62 -18.95 13.92
C VAL A 15 -10.84 -20.19 13.48
N GLY A 16 -11.55 -21.20 12.95
CA GLY A 16 -10.97 -22.50 12.56
C GLY A 16 -10.67 -22.68 11.07
N GLY A 17 -10.74 -21.62 10.27
CA GLY A 17 -10.45 -21.67 8.82
C GLY A 17 -8.95 -21.77 8.49
N PRO A 18 -8.57 -21.68 7.20
CA PRO A 18 -7.18 -21.56 6.79
C PRO A 18 -6.48 -20.41 7.51
N ASN A 19 -5.28 -20.68 8.02
CA ASN A 19 -4.55 -19.75 8.87
C ASN A 19 -3.07 -19.75 8.47
N SER A 20 -2.56 -18.59 8.05
CA SER A 20 -1.20 -18.43 7.54
C SER A 20 -0.65 -17.05 7.89
N THR A 21 0.66 -16.88 7.73
CA THR A 21 1.33 -15.58 7.86
C THR A 21 2.28 -15.42 6.69
N ILE A 22 2.12 -14.31 5.97
CA ILE A 22 2.98 -13.94 4.84
C ILE A 22 4.01 -12.93 5.35
N SER A 23 5.28 -13.20 5.08
CA SER A 23 6.41 -12.35 5.46
C SER A 23 7.24 -12.08 4.22
N ASN A 24 6.93 -10.96 3.56
CA ASN A 24 7.56 -10.51 2.33
C ASN A 24 7.84 -9.00 2.40
N ALA A 25 8.50 -8.59 3.48
CA ALA A 25 8.86 -7.20 3.77
C ALA A 25 7.65 -6.23 3.63
N CYS A 26 7.80 -5.13 2.90
CA CYS A 26 6.81 -4.05 2.83
C CYS A 26 5.49 -4.44 2.14
N VAL A 27 5.46 -5.56 1.39
CA VAL A 27 4.24 -6.05 0.71
C VAL A 27 3.47 -7.08 1.54
N SER A 28 3.98 -7.50 2.71
CA SER A 28 3.44 -8.62 3.50
C SER A 28 1.92 -8.55 3.72
N SER A 29 1.40 -7.42 4.19
CA SER A 29 -0.04 -7.26 4.43
C SER A 29 -0.86 -7.13 3.15
N ALA A 30 -0.32 -6.46 2.12
CA ALA A 30 -0.98 -6.34 0.83
C ALA A 30 -1.14 -7.72 0.18
N GLU A 31 -0.11 -8.56 0.21
CA GLU A 31 -0.20 -9.96 -0.22
C GLU A 31 -1.17 -10.75 0.66
N ALA A 32 -1.13 -10.62 1.99
CA ALA A 32 -2.08 -11.32 2.88
C ALA A 32 -3.54 -11.00 2.54
N ILE A 33 -3.83 -9.74 2.21
CA ILE A 33 -5.15 -9.29 1.75
C ILE A 33 -5.45 -9.82 0.35
N GLY A 34 -4.52 -9.73 -0.60
CA GLY A 34 -4.67 -10.25 -1.96
C GLY A 34 -4.93 -11.77 -2.00
N HIS A 35 -4.23 -12.54 -1.16
CA HIS A 35 -4.44 -13.97 -0.99
C HIS A 35 -5.84 -14.27 -0.41
N ALA A 36 -6.28 -13.51 0.60
CA ALA A 36 -7.62 -13.66 1.16
C ALA A 36 -8.71 -13.33 0.12
N TYR A 37 -8.54 -12.23 -0.63
CA TYR A 37 -9.38 -11.86 -1.76
C TYR A 37 -9.47 -13.00 -2.79
N GLN A 38 -8.33 -13.58 -3.21
CA GLN A 38 -8.32 -14.70 -4.16
C GLN A 38 -9.03 -15.95 -3.64
N GLN A 39 -8.91 -16.28 -2.34
CA GLN A 39 -9.65 -17.41 -1.78
C GLN A 39 -11.17 -17.16 -1.81
N ILE A 40 -11.61 -15.93 -1.52
CA ILE A 40 -13.03 -15.57 -1.55
C ILE A 40 -13.56 -15.53 -2.99
N SER A 41 -12.85 -14.87 -3.91
CA SER A 41 -13.27 -14.77 -5.32
C SER A 41 -13.32 -16.11 -6.04
N GLN A 42 -12.54 -17.09 -5.59
CA GLN A 42 -12.59 -18.48 -6.07
C GLN A 42 -13.64 -19.35 -5.34
N GLY A 43 -14.45 -18.78 -4.44
CA GLY A 43 -15.49 -19.49 -3.71
C GLY A 43 -14.97 -20.48 -2.66
N ARG A 44 -13.70 -20.36 -2.23
CA ARG A 44 -13.09 -21.24 -1.22
C ARG A 44 -13.35 -20.78 0.21
N LEU A 45 -13.54 -19.48 0.39
CA LEU A 45 -13.89 -18.86 1.67
C LEU A 45 -15.06 -17.89 1.46
N SER A 46 -15.92 -17.74 2.47
CA SER A 46 -16.96 -16.70 2.47
C SER A 46 -16.54 -15.48 3.28
N ILE A 47 -15.62 -15.64 4.23
CA ILE A 47 -15.13 -14.59 5.12
C ILE A 47 -13.66 -14.86 5.50
N ALA A 48 -12.86 -13.81 5.63
CA ALA A 48 -11.48 -13.88 6.06
C ALA A 48 -11.12 -12.69 6.96
N VAL A 49 -10.32 -12.95 8.00
CA VAL A 49 -9.61 -11.93 8.77
C VAL A 49 -8.21 -11.81 8.17
N CYS A 50 -7.87 -10.66 7.60
CA CYS A 50 -6.59 -10.46 6.94
C CYS A 50 -6.05 -9.05 7.16
N GLY A 51 -4.74 -8.87 6.97
CA GLY A 51 -4.08 -7.58 7.15
C GLY A 51 -2.62 -7.78 7.54
N GLY A 52 -2.10 -6.91 8.38
CA GLY A 52 -0.78 -7.09 8.96
C GLY A 52 -0.50 -6.16 10.11
N THR A 53 0.59 -6.46 10.79
CA THR A 53 1.09 -5.72 11.95
C THR A 53 2.60 -5.66 11.87
N GLU A 54 3.16 -4.63 12.47
CA GLU A 54 4.59 -4.43 12.57
C GLU A 54 4.90 -3.68 13.86
N SER A 55 5.93 -4.12 14.57
CA SER A 55 6.48 -3.39 15.71
C SER A 55 7.99 -3.49 15.68
N LEU A 56 8.61 -2.52 15.02
CA LEU A 56 10.04 -2.49 14.71
C LEU A 56 10.78 -1.28 15.29
N VAL A 57 10.09 -0.40 16.03
CA VAL A 57 10.70 0.77 16.70
C VAL A 57 11.35 0.35 18.04
N TRP A 58 12.27 -0.60 17.94
CA TRP A 58 13.17 -1.06 19.00
C TRP A 58 14.62 -0.87 18.57
N GLU A 59 15.50 -0.57 19.54
CA GLU A 59 16.86 -0.05 19.31
C GLU A 59 17.68 -0.89 18.33
N ALA A 60 17.67 -2.22 18.50
CA ALA A 60 18.47 -3.13 17.66
C ALA A 60 18.03 -3.11 16.19
N THR A 61 16.73 -3.09 15.91
CA THR A 61 16.23 -3.03 14.53
C THR A 61 16.45 -1.65 13.96
N MET A 62 16.12 -0.58 14.69
CA MET A 62 16.40 0.79 14.24
C MET A 62 17.89 0.96 13.88
N ALA A 63 18.81 0.44 14.69
CA ALA A 63 20.24 0.45 14.39
C ALA A 63 20.58 -0.30 13.08
N ALA A 64 19.98 -1.46 12.85
CA ALA A 64 20.18 -2.23 11.61
C ALA A 64 19.69 -1.46 10.37
N TRP A 65 18.53 -0.82 10.45
CA TRP A 65 17.97 -0.03 9.34
C TRP A 65 18.76 1.26 9.10
N CYS A 66 19.26 1.92 10.15
CA CYS A 66 20.20 3.03 10.01
C CYS A 66 21.50 2.59 9.30
N LYS A 67 22.01 1.38 9.57
CA LYS A 67 23.19 0.83 8.88
C LYS A 67 22.95 0.57 7.40
N LEU A 68 21.72 0.27 6.99
CA LEU A 68 21.33 0.15 5.58
C LEU A 68 21.25 1.52 4.86
N ARG A 69 21.33 2.64 5.59
CA ARG A 69 21.23 4.02 5.07
C ARG A 69 19.94 4.30 4.30
N VAL A 70 18.84 3.70 4.76
CA VAL A 70 17.50 3.90 4.19
C VAL A 70 16.61 4.79 5.06
N MET A 71 17.05 5.08 6.29
CA MET A 71 16.36 5.94 7.24
C MET A 71 16.67 7.42 6.99
N SER A 72 15.68 8.29 7.14
CA SER A 72 15.92 9.74 7.20
C SER A 72 16.85 10.07 8.37
N THR A 73 17.71 11.06 8.14
CA THR A 73 18.67 11.59 9.11
C THR A 73 18.28 12.97 9.65
N GLN A 74 17.08 13.45 9.32
CA GLN A 74 16.55 14.74 9.75
C GLN A 74 16.05 14.73 11.21
N ASN A 75 16.99 14.53 12.12
CA ASN A 75 16.72 14.44 13.56
C ASN A 75 16.34 15.80 14.19
N ASP A 76 16.74 16.91 13.56
CA ASP A 76 16.47 18.26 14.07
C ASP A 76 15.02 18.73 13.80
N LYS A 77 14.35 18.15 12.80
CA LYS A 77 12.98 18.46 12.38
C LYS A 77 12.21 17.18 12.04
N PRO A 78 12.03 16.26 13.01
CA PRO A 78 11.49 14.93 12.75
C PRO A 78 10.06 14.96 12.19
N GLU A 79 9.27 15.98 12.50
CA GLU A 79 7.91 16.18 11.98
C GLU A 79 7.87 16.44 10.47
N GLN A 80 9.00 16.87 9.88
CA GLN A 80 9.16 17.11 8.45
C GLN A 80 9.95 15.99 7.75
N ALA A 81 10.42 14.97 8.48
CA ALA A 81 11.38 13.99 7.96
C ALA A 81 10.78 13.08 6.88
N SER A 82 9.54 12.61 7.07
CA SER A 82 8.85 11.83 6.03
C SER A 82 8.28 12.77 4.99
N ARG A 83 8.96 12.86 3.84
CA ARG A 83 8.60 13.73 2.72
C ARG A 83 8.68 13.01 1.36
N PRO A 84 7.79 12.02 1.11
CA PRO A 84 7.74 11.35 -0.18
C PRO A 84 7.66 12.33 -1.36
N PHE A 85 8.40 12.04 -2.42
CA PHE A 85 8.49 12.83 -3.67
C PHE A 85 9.09 14.24 -3.55
N ASP A 86 9.43 14.70 -2.35
CA ASP A 86 10.13 15.98 -2.15
C ASP A 86 11.61 15.84 -2.53
N LYS A 87 12.17 16.87 -3.17
CA LYS A 87 13.56 16.92 -3.61
C LYS A 87 14.56 16.70 -2.48
N HIS A 88 14.23 17.11 -1.25
CA HIS A 88 15.11 17.01 -0.08
C HIS A 88 14.85 15.78 0.78
N ARG A 89 14.15 14.77 0.26
CA ARG A 89 13.97 13.48 0.93
C ARG A 89 15.30 12.75 1.06
N ASP A 90 15.57 12.21 2.25
CA ASP A 90 16.83 11.54 2.58
C ASP A 90 16.66 10.12 3.12
N GLY A 91 15.43 9.60 3.14
CA GLY A 91 15.11 8.26 3.60
C GLY A 91 13.70 8.16 4.17
N MET A 92 13.31 6.94 4.52
CA MET A 92 12.02 6.69 5.15
C MET A 92 12.05 7.02 6.65
N VAL A 93 10.86 7.24 7.21
CA VAL A 93 10.63 7.28 8.66
C VAL A 93 9.95 5.98 9.05
N MET A 94 10.54 5.21 9.96
CA MET A 94 9.98 3.94 10.42
C MET A 94 8.84 4.18 11.40
N ALA A 95 7.82 3.31 11.35
CA ALA A 95 6.71 3.33 12.27
C ALA A 95 6.36 1.92 12.75
N ASP A 96 5.67 1.87 13.89
CA ASP A 96 4.90 0.70 14.30
C ASP A 96 3.46 0.87 13.81
N GLY A 97 2.76 -0.24 13.57
CA GLY A 97 1.38 -0.15 13.12
C GLY A 97 0.72 -1.50 12.93
N ALA A 98 -0.60 -1.46 12.80
CA ALA A 98 -1.40 -2.61 12.41
C ALA A 98 -2.62 -2.14 11.60
N GLY A 99 -3.04 -2.98 10.66
CA GLY A 99 -4.28 -2.82 9.92
C GLY A 99 -4.92 -4.20 9.73
N ILE A 100 -6.20 -4.32 10.05
CA ILE A 100 -6.96 -5.56 9.91
C ILE A 100 -8.26 -5.25 9.16
N LEU A 101 -8.57 -6.11 8.20
CA LEU A 101 -9.80 -6.09 7.42
C LEU A 101 -10.57 -7.39 7.67
N ILE A 102 -11.89 -7.27 7.61
CA ILE A 102 -12.79 -8.41 7.42
C ILE A 102 -13.18 -8.38 5.95
N LEU A 103 -12.62 -9.30 5.17
CA LEU A 103 -13.05 -9.52 3.79
C LEU A 103 -14.14 -10.56 3.76
N GLU A 104 -15.12 -10.35 2.89
CA GLU A 104 -16.30 -11.18 2.83
C GLU A 104 -16.83 -11.24 1.40
N ASP A 105 -17.39 -12.39 1.03
CA ASP A 105 -18.15 -12.52 -0.19
C ASP A 105 -19.32 -11.51 -0.21
N MET A 106 -19.55 -10.85 -1.35
CA MET A 106 -20.50 -9.75 -1.46
C MET A 106 -21.94 -10.20 -1.16
N GLU A 107 -22.35 -11.37 -1.63
CA GLU A 107 -23.69 -11.88 -1.41
C GLU A 107 -23.88 -12.34 0.03
N HIS A 108 -22.86 -12.98 0.62
CA HIS A 108 -22.83 -13.32 2.04
C HIS A 108 -22.93 -12.07 2.93
N ALA A 109 -22.14 -11.02 2.64
CA ALA A 109 -22.17 -9.75 3.35
C ALA A 109 -23.55 -9.07 3.27
N ARG A 110 -24.14 -9.02 2.07
CA ARG A 110 -25.49 -8.47 1.85
C ARG A 110 -26.57 -9.24 2.59
N ALA A 111 -26.52 -10.58 2.54
CA ALA A 111 -27.53 -11.43 3.18
C ALA A 111 -27.63 -11.21 4.69
N ARG A 112 -26.50 -10.92 5.35
CA ARG A 112 -26.47 -10.61 6.80
C ARG A 112 -26.55 -9.11 7.13
N GLY A 113 -26.75 -8.24 6.14
CA GLY A 113 -26.83 -6.78 6.32
C GLY A 113 -25.52 -6.15 6.82
N ALA A 114 -24.37 -6.68 6.40
CA ALA A 114 -23.07 -6.15 6.78
C ALA A 114 -22.85 -4.73 6.22
N LYS A 115 -22.13 -3.89 6.96
CA LYS A 115 -21.64 -2.61 6.44
C LYS A 115 -20.51 -2.87 5.45
N ILE A 116 -20.65 -2.36 4.23
CA ILE A 116 -19.65 -2.48 3.17
C ILE A 116 -18.93 -1.13 3.02
N TYR A 117 -17.60 -1.15 3.08
CA TYR A 117 -16.77 0.05 2.96
C TYR A 117 -16.30 0.28 1.52
N ALA A 118 -15.82 -0.78 0.88
CA ALA A 118 -15.35 -0.83 -0.49
C ALA A 118 -15.34 -2.30 -0.95
N GLU A 119 -15.23 -2.52 -2.25
CA GLU A 119 -15.02 -3.82 -2.87
C GLU A 119 -13.54 -3.92 -3.32
N ILE A 120 -12.85 -5.02 -3.00
CA ILE A 120 -11.56 -5.33 -3.64
C ILE A 120 -11.90 -6.10 -4.92
N ILE A 121 -11.50 -5.56 -6.07
CA ILE A 121 -11.87 -6.10 -7.38
C ILE A 121 -10.69 -6.59 -8.19
N GLY A 122 -9.45 -6.33 -7.74
CA GLY A 122 -8.25 -6.76 -8.45
C GLY A 122 -7.06 -6.91 -7.51
N TYR A 123 -6.24 -7.92 -7.76
CA TYR A 123 -4.96 -8.11 -7.10
C TYR A 123 -3.91 -8.61 -8.10
N GLY A 124 -2.75 -7.96 -8.07
CA GLY A 124 -1.59 -8.35 -8.88
C GLY A 124 -0.33 -8.39 -8.03
N ALA A 125 0.54 -9.36 -8.31
CA ALA A 125 1.84 -9.48 -7.67
C ALA A 125 2.93 -9.80 -8.70
N SER A 126 4.15 -9.39 -8.42
CA SER A 126 5.31 -9.64 -9.28
C SER A 126 6.62 -9.64 -8.49
N CYS A 127 7.71 -9.99 -9.17
CA CYS A 127 9.06 -9.80 -8.68
C CYS A 127 9.89 -9.03 -9.71
N ASP A 128 10.72 -8.10 -9.24
CA ASP A 128 11.67 -7.34 -10.06
C ASP A 128 12.71 -8.26 -10.71
N ALA A 129 13.18 -9.27 -9.96
CA ALA A 129 14.30 -10.14 -10.33
C ALA A 129 15.55 -9.35 -10.77
N HIS A 130 15.80 -8.22 -10.12
CA HIS A 130 16.80 -7.22 -10.54
C HIS A 130 17.91 -7.01 -9.51
N HIS A 131 17.56 -6.49 -8.33
CA HIS A 131 18.50 -6.18 -7.26
C HIS A 131 17.84 -6.39 -5.89
N ILE A 132 18.63 -6.68 -4.86
CA ILE A 132 18.10 -6.97 -3.51
C ILE A 132 17.46 -5.74 -2.86
N THR A 133 17.91 -4.52 -3.18
CA THR A 133 17.41 -3.28 -2.56
C THR A 133 17.02 -2.19 -3.54
N ALA A 134 17.34 -2.33 -4.83
CA ALA A 134 17.02 -1.30 -5.82
C ALA A 134 15.75 -1.71 -6.55
N PRO A 135 14.71 -0.86 -6.56
CA PRO A 135 13.45 -1.17 -7.23
C PRO A 135 13.63 -1.18 -8.76
N HIS A 136 12.74 -1.87 -9.46
CA HIS A 136 12.76 -1.89 -10.92
C HIS A 136 11.38 -1.62 -11.52
N THR A 137 11.30 -0.64 -12.43
CA THR A 137 10.03 -0.18 -13.02
C THR A 137 9.23 -1.31 -13.67
N SER A 138 9.90 -2.23 -14.37
CA SER A 138 9.22 -3.33 -15.06
C SER A 138 8.52 -4.31 -14.10
N GLY A 139 9.04 -4.53 -12.90
CA GLY A 139 8.41 -5.40 -11.92
C GLY A 139 7.19 -4.72 -11.31
N GLN A 140 7.34 -3.49 -10.87
CA GLN A 140 6.22 -2.69 -10.36
C GLN A 140 5.08 -2.58 -11.40
N ALA A 141 5.42 -2.30 -12.67
CA ALA A 141 4.45 -2.23 -13.77
C ALA A 141 3.73 -3.57 -14.00
N ARG A 142 4.43 -4.72 -13.89
CA ARG A 142 3.80 -6.06 -13.97
C ARG A 142 2.77 -6.28 -12.86
N ALA A 143 3.05 -5.84 -11.64
CA ALA A 143 2.11 -6.00 -10.53
C ALA A 143 0.85 -5.14 -10.76
N ILE A 144 1.02 -3.88 -11.20
CA ILE A 144 -0.09 -2.98 -11.53
C ILE A 144 -0.92 -3.56 -12.69
N GLN A 145 -0.29 -3.98 -13.78
CA GLN A 145 -1.00 -4.56 -14.93
C GLN A 145 -1.77 -5.82 -14.54
N ALA A 146 -1.17 -6.72 -13.75
CA ALA A 146 -1.85 -7.91 -13.27
C ALA A 146 -3.08 -7.57 -12.41
N ALA A 147 -3.02 -6.53 -11.58
CA ALA A 147 -4.15 -6.09 -10.77
C ALA A 147 -5.28 -5.49 -11.63
N LEU A 148 -4.92 -4.72 -12.66
CA LEU A 148 -5.88 -4.19 -13.64
C LEU A 148 -6.54 -5.29 -14.48
N ASP A 149 -5.76 -6.28 -14.91
CA ASP A 149 -6.25 -7.43 -15.68
C ASP A 149 -7.21 -8.29 -14.85
N ASP A 150 -6.87 -8.55 -13.59
CA ASP A 150 -7.74 -9.27 -12.64
C ASP A 150 -9.06 -8.49 -12.40
N ALA A 151 -8.98 -7.16 -12.28
CA ALA A 151 -10.13 -6.27 -12.17
C ALA A 151 -10.92 -6.07 -13.48
N LYS A 152 -10.37 -6.51 -14.62
CA LYS A 152 -10.91 -6.28 -15.96
C LYS A 152 -11.15 -4.79 -16.26
N LEU A 153 -10.19 -3.95 -15.86
CA LEU A 153 -10.24 -2.50 -16.04
C LEU A 153 -9.22 -2.00 -17.05
N ALA A 154 -9.54 -0.90 -17.71
CA ALA A 154 -8.59 -0.11 -18.46
C ALA A 154 -7.84 0.86 -17.52
N ILE A 155 -6.66 1.31 -17.95
CA ILE A 155 -5.88 2.33 -17.21
C ILE A 155 -6.66 3.64 -17.00
N SER A 156 -7.66 3.93 -17.85
CA SER A 156 -8.53 5.12 -17.74
C SER A 156 -9.56 5.03 -16.62
N ASP A 157 -9.79 3.85 -16.07
CA ASP A 157 -10.78 3.64 -15.02
C ASP A 157 -10.21 4.01 -13.64
N ILE A 158 -8.89 4.09 -13.48
CA ILE A 158 -8.23 4.47 -12.23
C ILE A 158 -8.32 5.99 -12.02
N GLN A 159 -8.85 6.39 -10.88
CA GLN A 159 -9.10 7.81 -10.54
C GLN A 159 -8.27 8.30 -9.35
N TYR A 160 -7.56 7.40 -8.67
CA TYR A 160 -6.73 7.71 -7.51
C TYR A 160 -5.69 6.62 -7.30
N ILE A 161 -4.47 7.02 -6.92
CA ILE A 161 -3.39 6.07 -6.58
C ILE A 161 -2.92 6.35 -5.15
N ASN A 162 -2.98 5.34 -4.29
CA ASN A 162 -2.20 5.32 -3.06
C ASN A 162 -0.85 4.67 -3.36
N ALA A 163 0.19 5.50 -3.45
CA ALA A 163 1.53 5.09 -3.82
C ALA A 163 2.24 4.39 -2.64
N HIS A 164 3.27 3.62 -2.97
CA HIS A 164 4.18 3.09 -1.98
C HIS A 164 4.98 4.23 -1.30
N GLY A 165 5.44 5.24 -2.04
CA GLY A 165 5.89 6.56 -1.56
C GLY A 165 6.61 6.55 -0.22
N THR A 166 7.86 6.07 -0.19
CA THR A 166 8.60 5.86 1.06
C THR A 166 9.40 7.07 1.53
N GLY A 167 9.61 8.07 0.68
CA GLY A 167 10.57 9.15 0.98
C GLY A 167 12.02 8.74 0.74
N THR A 168 12.26 7.61 0.08
CA THR A 168 13.62 7.22 -0.33
C THR A 168 13.88 7.71 -1.76
N GLN A 169 15.14 8.08 -2.05
CA GLN A 169 15.49 8.71 -3.32
C GLN A 169 15.15 7.83 -4.53
N LEU A 170 15.56 6.56 -4.49
CA LEU A 170 15.33 5.61 -5.60
C LEU A 170 13.86 5.23 -5.73
N ASN A 171 13.17 4.87 -4.64
CA ASN A 171 11.79 4.40 -4.70
C ASN A 171 10.87 5.43 -5.36
N ASP A 172 10.93 6.68 -4.89
CA ASP A 172 9.93 7.68 -5.28
C ASP A 172 10.09 8.08 -6.76
N VAL A 173 11.33 8.09 -7.28
CA VAL A 173 11.60 8.27 -8.72
C VAL A 173 11.11 7.06 -9.50
N THR A 174 11.54 5.85 -9.11
CA THR A 174 11.17 4.62 -9.82
C THR A 174 9.66 4.40 -9.85
N GLU A 175 8.96 4.66 -8.74
CA GLU A 175 7.51 4.56 -8.68
C GLU A 175 6.83 5.60 -9.57
N THR A 176 7.34 6.83 -9.61
CA THR A 176 6.84 7.85 -10.55
C THR A 176 7.02 7.42 -12.00
N GLU A 177 8.20 6.90 -12.34
CA GLU A 177 8.49 6.36 -13.67
C GLU A 177 7.58 5.19 -14.03
N THR A 178 7.33 4.28 -13.08
CA THR A 178 6.38 3.16 -13.25
C THR A 178 4.97 3.67 -13.54
N ILE A 179 4.47 4.63 -12.75
CA ILE A 179 3.13 5.19 -12.95
C ILE A 179 3.04 5.85 -14.33
N LYS A 180 4.05 6.61 -14.75
CA LYS A 180 4.12 7.19 -16.10
C LYS A 180 4.20 6.13 -17.20
N MET A 181 4.91 5.04 -16.96
CA MET A 181 5.03 3.92 -17.90
C MET A 181 3.69 3.20 -18.11
N VAL A 182 2.93 2.96 -17.04
CA VAL A 182 1.64 2.26 -17.10
C VAL A 182 0.52 3.17 -17.63
N PHE A 183 0.41 4.39 -17.09
CA PHE A 183 -0.72 5.28 -17.36
C PHE A 183 -0.46 6.28 -18.51
N GLY A 184 0.78 6.41 -18.97
CA GLY A 184 1.15 7.35 -20.04
C GLY A 184 0.73 8.79 -19.70
N PRO A 185 0.13 9.54 -20.64
CA PRO A 185 -0.37 10.89 -20.38
C PRO A 185 -1.44 10.99 -19.29
N LEU A 186 -2.14 9.89 -18.95
CA LEU A 186 -3.15 9.89 -17.89
C LEU A 186 -2.51 10.02 -16.50
N ALA A 187 -1.24 9.62 -16.33
CA ALA A 187 -0.52 9.74 -15.05
C ALA A 187 -0.60 11.15 -14.46
N TYR A 188 -0.53 12.18 -15.32
CA TYR A 188 -0.58 13.59 -14.93
C TYR A 188 -1.98 14.09 -14.50
N LYS A 189 -3.01 13.27 -14.66
CA LYS A 189 -4.40 13.60 -14.30
C LYS A 189 -4.90 12.80 -13.10
N ILE A 190 -4.20 11.74 -12.72
CA ILE A 190 -4.59 10.89 -11.61
C ILE A 190 -3.95 11.46 -10.35
N PRO A 191 -4.73 11.89 -9.35
CA PRO A 191 -4.20 12.32 -8.06
C PRO A 191 -3.58 11.13 -7.31
N ILE A 192 -2.43 11.37 -6.68
CA ILE A 192 -1.61 10.36 -6.01
C ILE A 192 -1.39 10.78 -4.57
N THR A 193 -1.48 9.86 -3.62
CA THR A 193 -1.08 10.12 -2.23
C THR A 193 0.09 9.22 -1.84
N ALA A 194 0.95 9.68 -0.94
CA ALA A 194 1.82 8.82 -0.16
C ALA A 194 1.47 8.94 1.32
N GLN A 195 0.63 8.03 1.81
CA GLN A 195 0.16 8.01 3.20
C GLN A 195 1.31 7.99 4.21
N LYS A 196 2.44 7.36 3.86
CA LYS A 196 3.62 7.24 4.73
C LYS A 196 4.17 8.59 5.17
N ALA A 197 3.90 9.68 4.44
CA ALA A 197 4.19 11.04 4.87
C ALA A 197 3.57 11.36 6.25
N MET A 198 2.36 10.85 6.51
CA MET A 198 1.60 11.09 7.75
C MET A 198 1.85 10.02 8.81
N THR A 199 1.99 8.76 8.41
CA THR A 199 2.03 7.62 9.34
C THR A 199 3.42 7.05 9.58
N GLY A 200 4.41 7.45 8.79
CA GLY A 200 5.64 6.69 8.63
C GLY A 200 5.42 5.34 7.94
N HIS A 201 6.50 4.57 7.80
CA HIS A 201 6.50 3.28 7.14
C HIS A 201 6.48 2.14 8.16
N ALA A 202 5.29 1.54 8.35
CA ALA A 202 5.09 0.39 9.23
C ALA A 202 5.39 -0.97 8.55
N ILE A 203 6.43 -1.02 7.71
CA ILE A 203 6.91 -2.21 6.96
C ILE A 203 5.81 -3.21 6.61
N GLY A 204 5.68 -4.33 7.34
CA GLY A 204 4.72 -5.39 7.05
C GLY A 204 3.25 -5.00 7.20
N ALA A 205 2.94 -3.98 8.02
CA ALA A 205 1.59 -3.45 8.23
C ALA A 205 1.15 -2.38 7.22
N ALA A 206 2.11 -1.75 6.52
CA ALA A 206 1.85 -0.56 5.72
C ALA A 206 0.75 -0.78 4.68
N GLY A 207 0.78 -1.92 3.97
CA GLY A 207 -0.22 -2.25 2.95
C GLY A 207 -1.64 -2.29 3.49
N ALA A 208 -1.87 -2.94 4.64
CA ALA A 208 -3.20 -2.95 5.26
C ALA A 208 -3.68 -1.56 5.68
N MET A 209 -2.79 -0.74 6.26
CA MET A 209 -3.12 0.63 6.65
C MET A 209 -3.51 1.48 5.43
N GLU A 210 -2.76 1.34 4.33
CA GLU A 210 -3.00 2.02 3.05
C GLU A 210 -4.29 1.58 2.37
N ILE A 211 -4.60 0.29 2.39
CA ILE A 211 -5.85 -0.25 1.82
C ILE A 211 -7.06 0.26 2.64
N ILE A 212 -6.96 0.29 3.98
CA ILE A 212 -8.02 0.86 4.84
C ILE A 212 -8.25 2.33 4.52
N ALA A 213 -7.18 3.12 4.43
CA ALA A 213 -7.27 4.54 4.10
C ALA A 213 -7.84 4.79 2.69
N THR A 214 -7.47 3.95 1.71
CA THR A 214 -8.00 3.98 0.35
C THR A 214 -9.50 3.69 0.34
N ALA A 215 -9.96 2.66 1.09
CA ALA A 215 -11.38 2.34 1.24
C ALA A 215 -12.16 3.50 1.89
N LEU A 216 -11.60 4.16 2.90
CA LEU A 216 -12.20 5.35 3.51
C LEU A 216 -12.22 6.55 2.56
N SER A 217 -11.20 6.70 1.71
CA SER A 217 -11.14 7.76 0.69
C SER A 217 -12.27 7.59 -0.34
N LEU A 218 -12.51 6.35 -0.81
CA LEU A 218 -13.64 5.99 -1.66
C LEU A 218 -14.99 6.29 -0.97
N GLN A 219 -15.13 5.90 0.30
CA GLN A 219 -16.37 6.10 1.07
C GLN A 219 -16.69 7.58 1.32
N HIS A 220 -15.68 8.39 1.61
CA HIS A 220 -15.88 9.78 2.03
C HIS A 220 -15.72 10.80 0.91
N GLY A 221 -15.20 10.39 -0.26
CA GLY A 221 -14.88 11.32 -1.36
C GLY A 221 -13.83 12.34 -0.95
N ILE A 222 -12.82 11.90 -0.19
CA ILE A 222 -11.70 12.71 0.29
C ILE A 222 -10.42 11.98 -0.09
N LEU A 223 -9.57 12.65 -0.85
CA LEU A 223 -8.24 12.16 -1.20
C LEU A 223 -7.24 12.68 -0.17
N LEU A 224 -6.40 11.78 0.34
CA LEU A 224 -5.47 12.09 1.41
C LEU A 224 -4.28 12.91 0.90
N PRO A 225 -3.74 13.84 1.70
CA PRO A 225 -2.59 14.61 1.30
C PRO A 225 -1.30 13.79 1.40
N THR A 226 -0.33 14.14 0.57
CA THR A 226 1.08 13.88 0.88
C THR A 226 1.63 15.09 1.63
N ILE A 227 1.69 15.01 2.96
CA ILE A 227 2.24 16.10 3.79
C ILE A 227 3.77 16.21 3.62
N ASN A 228 4.35 17.34 4.05
CA ASN A 228 5.78 17.65 3.97
C ASN A 228 6.36 17.72 2.55
N LEU A 229 5.52 17.80 1.52
CA LEU A 229 5.92 18.00 0.13
C LEU A 229 5.94 19.50 -0.17
N HIS A 230 7.12 20.13 -0.12
CA HIS A 230 7.28 21.57 -0.27
C HIS A 230 8.01 21.96 -1.56
N GLU A 231 9.04 21.19 -1.93
CA GLU A 231 9.79 21.35 -3.18
C GLU A 231 9.75 20.00 -3.92
N PRO A 232 8.74 19.77 -4.78
CA PRO A 232 8.66 18.56 -5.58
C PRO A 232 9.95 18.33 -6.37
N ASP A 233 10.45 17.10 -6.33
CA ASP A 233 11.59 16.69 -7.15
C ASP A 233 11.22 16.80 -8.64
N PRO A 234 12.03 17.42 -9.51
CA PRO A 234 11.74 17.46 -10.95
C PRO A 234 11.59 16.08 -11.62
N LEU A 235 12.11 15.02 -11.01
CA LEU A 235 11.90 13.63 -11.44
C LEU A 235 10.58 13.03 -10.95
N CYS A 236 9.96 13.66 -9.94
CA CYS A 236 8.66 13.34 -9.39
C CYS A 236 7.66 14.44 -9.78
N ASP A 237 7.14 14.38 -11.01
CA ASP A 237 6.40 15.46 -11.67
C ASP A 237 4.87 15.24 -11.77
N LEU A 238 4.29 14.38 -10.91
CA LEU A 238 2.85 14.08 -10.88
C LEU A 238 2.10 14.86 -9.79
N ASP A 239 0.77 14.75 -9.78
CA ASP A 239 -0.09 15.37 -8.76
C ASP A 239 -0.12 14.53 -7.48
N TYR A 240 0.80 14.79 -6.55
CA TYR A 240 0.89 14.06 -5.27
C TYR A 240 0.02 14.61 -4.14
N ILE A 241 -0.97 15.47 -4.44
CA ILE A 241 -1.89 16.05 -3.43
C ILE A 241 -1.09 16.68 -2.26
N ALA A 242 -0.24 17.65 -2.57
CA ALA A 242 0.69 18.20 -1.60
C ALA A 242 -0.04 18.90 -0.43
N ASN A 243 0.26 18.49 0.80
CA ASN A 243 -0.07 19.10 2.09
C ASN A 243 -1.55 19.19 2.51
N GLU A 244 -2.49 19.34 1.57
CA GLU A 244 -3.91 19.52 1.89
C GLU A 244 -4.78 18.45 1.23
N ALA A 245 -5.67 17.84 2.02
CA ALA A 245 -6.61 16.85 1.52
C ALA A 245 -7.53 17.46 0.46
N ARG A 246 -7.84 16.69 -0.59
CA ARG A 246 -8.71 17.15 -1.67
C ARG A 246 -10.08 16.48 -1.57
N LYS A 247 -11.15 17.27 -1.49
CA LYS A 247 -12.51 16.74 -1.61
C LYS A 247 -12.79 16.41 -3.07
N GLN A 248 -12.84 15.13 -3.41
CA GLN A 248 -13.09 14.63 -4.75
C GLN A 248 -13.67 13.23 -4.64
N ARG A 249 -14.85 13.03 -5.24
CA ARG A 249 -15.44 11.69 -5.33
C ARG A 249 -14.66 10.86 -6.34
N ILE A 250 -14.37 9.63 -5.96
CA ILE A 250 -13.72 8.60 -6.77
C ILE A 250 -14.49 7.30 -6.59
N ASP A 251 -14.50 6.49 -7.64
CA ASP A 251 -15.17 5.20 -7.71
C ASP A 251 -14.16 4.05 -7.74
N ILE A 252 -12.97 4.26 -8.30
CA ILE A 252 -11.93 3.22 -8.43
C ILE A 252 -10.55 3.80 -8.06
N ALA A 253 -9.87 3.09 -7.16
CA ALA A 253 -8.54 3.43 -6.68
C ALA A 253 -7.56 2.25 -6.82
N LEU A 254 -6.31 2.58 -7.08
CA LEU A 254 -5.17 1.65 -7.08
C LEU A 254 -4.32 1.87 -5.83
N SER A 255 -3.90 0.80 -5.18
CA SER A 255 -2.98 0.83 -4.03
C SER A 255 -1.71 0.05 -4.37
N ASN A 256 -0.57 0.73 -4.38
CA ASN A 256 0.74 0.19 -4.77
C ASN A 256 1.59 -0.15 -3.55
N HIS A 257 2.24 -1.31 -3.58
CA HIS A 257 3.13 -1.76 -2.51
C HIS A 257 4.38 -2.41 -3.12
N PHE A 258 5.56 -1.86 -2.86
CA PHE A 258 6.81 -2.31 -3.46
C PHE A 258 7.86 -2.53 -2.37
N ALA A 259 8.38 -3.74 -2.25
CA ALA A 259 9.27 -4.09 -1.15
C ALA A 259 10.74 -4.12 -1.55
N PHE A 260 11.60 -3.87 -0.55
CA PHE A 260 12.96 -4.41 -0.58
C PHE A 260 12.91 -5.92 -0.86
N GLY A 261 13.86 -6.42 -1.64
CA GLY A 261 13.85 -7.78 -2.20
C GLY A 261 13.18 -7.89 -3.57
N GLY A 262 12.52 -6.81 -4.04
CA GLY A 262 11.94 -6.72 -5.38
C GLY A 262 10.54 -7.33 -5.50
N ALA A 263 9.90 -7.71 -4.39
CA ALA A 263 8.51 -8.16 -4.41
C ALA A 263 7.57 -6.96 -4.54
N ASN A 264 6.59 -7.07 -5.42
CA ASN A 264 5.62 -6.01 -5.71
C ASN A 264 4.21 -6.56 -5.61
N ALA A 265 3.30 -5.75 -5.07
CA ALA A 265 1.88 -6.03 -5.01
C ALA A 265 1.09 -4.77 -5.36
N ALA A 266 -0.05 -4.96 -6.02
CA ALA A 266 -1.00 -3.90 -6.32
C ALA A 266 -2.43 -4.42 -6.08
N LEU A 267 -3.29 -3.59 -5.49
CA LEU A 267 -4.70 -3.88 -5.28
C LEU A 267 -5.58 -2.79 -5.90
N VAL A 268 -6.69 -3.21 -6.48
CA VAL A 268 -7.72 -2.31 -7.02
C VAL A 268 -8.95 -2.37 -6.13
N LEU A 269 -9.39 -1.20 -5.67
CA LEU A 269 -10.57 -1.04 -4.84
C LEU A 269 -11.66 -0.25 -5.59
N ARG A 270 -12.92 -0.60 -5.36
CA ARG A 270 -14.10 0.09 -5.88
C ARG A 270 -15.00 0.58 -4.73
N GLY A 271 -15.55 1.79 -4.88
CA GLY A 271 -16.59 2.32 -4.00
C GLY A 271 -17.93 1.58 -4.13
N ILE A 272 -18.81 1.72 -3.14
CA ILE A 272 -20.16 1.12 -3.10
C ILE A 272 -21.23 2.16 -3.42
#